data_AF-A0A2H9L265-F1
#
_entry.id   AF-A0A2H9L265-F1
#
_cell.length_a   1.000
_cell.length_b   1.000
_cell.length_c   1.000
_cell.angle_alpha   90.00
_cell.angle_beta   90.00
_cell.angle_gamma   90.00
#
_symmetry.space_group_name_H-M   'P 1'
#
loop_
_entity.id
_entity.type
_entity.pdbx_description
1 polymer ?
#
loop_
_entity_poly.entity_id
_entity_poly.type
_entity_poly.pdbx_seq_one_letter_code
_entity_poly.pdbx_strand_id
1 'polypeptide(L)'
;MRAFLLSAEALLSVIAAAWLLSMPQPYDASGLSYRDVYRNQLAQDFAEVSARSAETRQALCVFAAGGDGKELTEYYGGLLSQLGGYCLRIEVGTGKTDVGCPEGRAFAVTASRALLCGEEYTGARFTLSFAA
;
A
#
# COMPACT_ATOMS: atom_id res chain seq x y z
N MET A 1 45.01 22.40 -16.87
CA MET A 1 44.11 21.37 -16.31
C MET A 1 43.01 21.89 -15.38
N ARG A 2 43.22 22.95 -14.58
CA ARG A 2 42.15 23.50 -13.70
C ARG A 2 40.99 24.21 -14.43
N ALA A 3 41.25 24.90 -15.55
CA ALA A 3 40.21 25.62 -16.29
C ALA A 3 39.22 24.69 -17.03
N PHE A 4 39.66 23.50 -17.46
CA PHE A 4 38.82 22.49 -18.10
C PHE A 4 37.85 21.79 -17.14
N LEU A 5 38.23 21.69 -15.85
CA LEU A 5 37.38 21.11 -14.80
C LEU A 5 36.23 22.07 -14.43
N LEU A 6 36.52 23.37 -14.34
CA LEU A 6 35.52 24.41 -14.07
C LEU A 6 34.44 24.49 -15.15
N SER A 7 34.79 24.24 -16.42
CA SER A 7 33.82 24.22 -17.52
C SER A 7 32.91 22.98 -17.51
N ALA A 8 33.40 21.83 -17.03
CA ALA A 8 32.62 20.59 -17.00
C ALA A 8 31.57 20.61 -15.89
N GLU A 9 31.91 21.12 -14.71
CA GLU A 9 30.97 21.29 -13.58
C GLU A 9 29.86 22.29 -13.91
N ALA A 10 30.21 23.39 -14.59
CA ALA A 10 29.23 24.37 -15.08
C ALA A 10 28.29 23.75 -16.12
N LEU A 11 28.80 22.91 -17.03
CA LEU A 11 27.97 22.25 -18.03
C LEU A 11 27.02 21.23 -17.39
N LEU A 12 27.52 20.45 -16.41
CA LEU A 12 26.71 19.46 -15.69
C LEU A 12 25.62 20.10 -14.85
N SER A 13 25.88 21.25 -14.23
CA SER A 13 24.87 21.99 -13.45
C SER A 13 23.79 22.61 -14.33
N VAL A 14 24.14 23.09 -15.53
CA VAL A 14 23.14 23.55 -16.53
C VAL A 14 22.31 22.38 -17.05
N ILE A 15 22.92 21.22 -17.32
CA ILE A 15 22.20 20.02 -17.74
C ILE A 15 21.26 19.54 -16.61
N ALA A 16 21.71 19.48 -15.36
CA ALA A 16 20.87 19.09 -14.23
C ALA A 16 19.69 20.07 -14.02
N ALA A 17 19.92 21.37 -14.18
CA ALA A 17 18.86 22.37 -14.12
C ALA A 17 17.86 22.22 -15.28
N ALA A 18 18.33 21.94 -16.50
CA ALA A 18 17.47 21.67 -17.64
C ALA A 18 16.63 20.39 -17.44
N TRP A 19 17.20 19.36 -16.81
CA TRP A 19 16.47 18.13 -16.44
C TRP A 19 15.42 18.37 -15.35
N LEU A 20 15.71 19.22 -14.36
CA LEU A 20 14.72 19.59 -13.33
C LEU A 20 13.57 20.42 -13.91
N LEU A 21 13.85 21.26 -14.91
CA LEU A 21 12.85 22.09 -15.61
C LEU A 21 12.08 21.32 -16.70
N SER A 22 12.63 20.23 -17.21
CA SER A 22 11.95 19.34 -18.16
C SER A 22 11.15 18.23 -17.49
N MET A 23 11.22 18.12 -16.15
CA MET A 23 10.26 17.31 -15.43
C MET A 23 8.88 17.96 -15.59
N PRO A 24 7.87 17.22 -16.06
CA PRO A 24 6.51 17.73 -16.05
C PRO A 24 6.16 18.14 -14.62
N GLN A 25 5.66 19.37 -14.46
CA GLN A 25 5.17 19.87 -13.18
C GLN A 25 4.30 18.80 -12.52
N PRO A 26 4.42 18.60 -11.20
CA PRO A 26 3.62 17.61 -10.51
C PRO A 26 2.15 17.91 -10.78
N TYR A 27 1.49 16.93 -11.40
CA TYR A 27 0.07 16.73 -11.59
C TYR A 27 -0.84 17.87 -11.11
N ASP A 28 -1.57 18.42 -12.07
CA ASP A 28 -2.75 19.28 -11.93
C ASP A 28 -3.49 19.03 -10.60
N ALA A 29 -3.29 19.93 -9.63
CA ALA A 29 -3.83 19.81 -8.27
C ALA A 29 -5.36 19.97 -8.23
N SER A 30 -6.01 20.18 -9.37
CA SER A 30 -7.47 20.29 -9.51
C SER A 30 -8.19 18.93 -9.50
N GLY A 31 -7.48 17.80 -9.57
CA GLY A 31 -8.05 16.45 -9.64
C GLY A 31 -8.05 15.63 -8.34
N LEU A 32 -7.45 16.12 -7.25
CA LEU A 32 -7.39 15.38 -5.99
C LEU A 32 -8.66 15.60 -5.15
N SER A 33 -9.60 14.65 -5.21
CA SER A 33 -10.70 14.60 -4.27
C SER A 33 -10.19 14.23 -2.88
N TYR A 34 -10.58 15.01 -1.86
CA TYR A 34 -10.29 14.65 -0.46
C TYR A 34 -10.80 13.24 -0.11
N ARG A 35 -11.89 12.80 -0.76
CA ARG A 35 -12.43 11.44 -0.62
C ARG A 35 -11.41 10.39 -1.08
N ASP A 36 -10.70 10.62 -2.17
CA ASP A 36 -9.74 9.66 -2.70
C ASP A 36 -8.43 9.68 -1.91
N VAL A 37 -7.99 10.86 -1.44
CA VAL A 37 -6.87 10.95 -0.49
C VAL A 37 -7.18 10.17 0.79
N TYR A 38 -8.37 10.37 1.36
CA TYR A 38 -8.82 9.64 2.55
C TYR A 38 -8.83 8.12 2.32
N ARG A 39 -9.38 7.64 1.20
CA ARG A 39 -9.42 6.20 0.85
C ARG A 39 -8.01 5.60 0.74
N ASN A 40 -7.09 6.35 0.14
CA ASN A 40 -5.69 5.95 0.04
C ASN A 40 -5.01 5.89 1.41
N GLN A 41 -5.20 6.93 2.24
CA GLN A 41 -4.66 6.96 3.59
C GLN A 41 -5.18 5.78 4.42
N LEU A 42 -6.50 5.53 4.39
CA LEU A 42 -7.12 4.43 5.13
C LEU A 42 -6.55 3.07 4.72
N ALA A 43 -6.37 2.81 3.42
CA ALA A 43 -5.76 1.57 2.95
C ALA A 43 -4.30 1.43 3.41
N GLN A 44 -3.52 2.52 3.40
CA GLN A 44 -2.15 2.53 3.89
C GLN A 44 -2.07 2.28 5.40
N ASP A 45 -2.92 2.93 6.18
CA ASP A 45 -2.98 2.77 7.64
C ASP A 45 -3.39 1.34 7.99
N PHE A 46 -4.37 0.78 7.28
CA PHE A 46 -4.80 -0.60 7.46
C PHE A 46 -3.64 -1.58 7.24
N ALA A 47 -2.92 -1.44 6.13
CA ALA A 47 -1.78 -2.29 5.81
C ALA A 47 -0.63 -2.13 6.83
N GLU A 48 -0.35 -0.89 7.26
CA GLU A 48 0.70 -0.60 8.25
C GLU A 48 0.39 -1.21 9.61
N VAL A 49 -0.81 -0.96 10.15
CA VAL A 49 -1.23 -1.49 11.46
C VAL A 49 -1.23 -3.02 11.43
N SER A 50 -1.74 -3.61 10.35
CA SER A 50 -1.77 -5.06 10.17
C SER A 50 -0.38 -5.69 10.10
N ALA A 51 0.56 -5.05 9.42
CA ALA A 51 1.93 -5.55 9.30
C ALA A 51 2.75 -5.35 10.58
N ARG A 52 2.46 -4.31 11.37
CA ARG A 52 3.18 -4.01 12.61
C ARG A 52 2.68 -4.78 13.82
N SER A 53 1.38 -5.11 13.88
CA SER A 53 0.84 -5.95 14.94
C SER A 53 1.53 -7.32 14.92
N ALA A 54 2.05 -7.76 16.07
CA ALA A 54 2.71 -9.06 16.18
C ALA A 54 1.73 -10.20 15.91
N GLU A 55 0.52 -10.12 16.48
CA GLU A 55 -0.53 -11.12 16.31
C GLU A 55 -0.98 -11.19 14.85
N THR A 56 -1.32 -10.04 14.25
CA THR A 56 -1.79 -9.99 12.86
C THR A 56 -0.71 -10.43 11.88
N ARG A 57 0.54 -10.00 12.09
CA ARG A 57 1.68 -10.45 11.27
C ARG A 57 1.90 -11.95 11.37
N GLN A 58 1.80 -12.54 12.56
CA GLN A 58 1.92 -13.98 12.74
C GLN A 58 0.82 -14.73 11.99
N ALA A 59 -0.44 -14.30 12.13
CA ALA A 59 -1.57 -14.90 11.39
C ALA A 59 -1.40 -14.77 9.87
N LEU A 60 -0.90 -13.62 9.38
CA LEU A 60 -0.57 -13.44 7.96
C LEU A 60 0.54 -14.38 7.49
N CYS A 61 1.58 -14.61 8.30
CA CYS A 61 2.65 -15.56 7.97
C CYS A 61 2.17 -17.02 7.96
N VAL A 62 1.31 -17.41 8.92
CA VAL A 62 0.68 -18.73 8.92
C VAL A 62 -0.18 -18.92 7.67
N PHE A 63 -0.95 -17.90 7.30
CA PHE A 63 -1.75 -17.91 6.08
C PHE A 63 -0.88 -18.00 4.81
N ALA A 64 0.25 -17.27 4.77
CA ALA A 64 1.24 -17.36 3.69
C ALA A 64 1.74 -18.79 3.46
N ALA A 65 1.93 -19.52 4.57
CA ALA A 65 2.40 -20.90 4.60
C ALA A 65 1.31 -21.94 4.29
N GLY A 66 0.08 -21.51 3.94
CA GLY A 66 -1.03 -22.39 3.58
C GLY A 66 -1.99 -22.71 4.73
N GLY A 67 -1.95 -21.96 5.84
CA GLY A 67 -2.98 -22.03 6.88
C GLY A 67 -4.37 -21.61 6.38
N ASP A 68 -5.42 -21.95 7.14
CA ASP A 68 -6.83 -21.77 6.73
C ASP A 68 -7.32 -20.30 6.72
N GLY A 69 -6.52 -19.37 7.26
CA GLY A 69 -6.84 -17.93 7.31
C GLY A 69 -8.02 -17.58 8.22
N LYS A 70 -8.54 -18.54 9.01
CA LYS A 70 -9.73 -18.34 9.85
C LYS A 70 -9.55 -17.19 10.83
N GLU A 71 -8.40 -17.13 11.49
CA GLU A 71 -8.06 -16.07 12.45
C GLU A 71 -8.07 -14.67 11.80
N LEU A 72 -7.56 -14.56 10.56
CA LEU A 72 -7.60 -13.31 9.80
C LEU A 72 -9.05 -12.93 9.47
N THR A 73 -9.85 -13.88 8.99
CA THR A 73 -11.25 -13.62 8.64
C THR A 73 -12.08 -13.21 9.86
N GLU A 74 -11.87 -13.83 11.02
CA GLU A 74 -12.56 -13.49 12.27
C GLU A 74 -12.13 -12.10 12.78
N TYR A 75 -10.82 -11.84 12.85
CA TYR A 75 -10.28 -10.56 13.31
C TYR A 75 -10.78 -9.40 12.44
N TYR A 76 -10.57 -9.50 11.12
CA TYR A 76 -10.99 -8.44 10.21
C TYR A 76 -12.51 -8.38 10.07
N GLY A 77 -13.23 -9.50 10.18
CA GLY A 77 -14.69 -9.49 10.18
C GLY A 77 -15.24 -8.67 11.35
N GLY A 78 -14.68 -8.88 12.55
CA GLY A 78 -15.00 -8.08 13.73
C GLY A 78 -14.64 -6.61 13.56
N LEU A 79 -13.43 -6.31 13.10
CA LEU A 79 -12.97 -4.94 12.88
C LEU A 79 -13.85 -4.18 11.87
N LEU A 80 -14.14 -4.79 10.72
CA LEU A 80 -14.94 -4.17 9.66
C LEU A 80 -16.38 -3.96 10.11
N SER A 81 -16.95 -4.85 10.91
CA SER A 81 -18.29 -4.66 11.48
C SER A 81 -18.43 -3.39 12.33
N GLN A 82 -17.33 -2.90 12.90
CA GLN A 82 -17.29 -1.67 13.70
C GLN A 82 -16.99 -0.42 12.85
N LEU A 83 -16.19 -0.57 11.79
CA LEU A 83 -15.74 0.55 10.95
C LEU A 83 -16.74 0.92 9.84
N GLY A 84 -17.57 -0.04 9.39
CA GLY A 84 -18.60 0.17 8.37
C GLY A 84 -18.58 -0.88 7.25
N GLY A 85 -19.36 -0.65 6.19
CA GLY A 85 -19.52 -1.56 5.05
C GLY A 85 -18.32 -1.62 4.09
N TYR A 86 -17.11 -1.84 4.61
CA TYR A 86 -15.92 -2.03 3.78
C TYR A 86 -15.68 -3.50 3.48
N CYS A 87 -15.25 -3.79 2.26
CA CYS A 87 -14.81 -5.10 1.83
C CYS A 87 -13.28 -5.15 1.78
N LEU A 88 -12.66 -6.03 2.54
CA LEU A 88 -11.22 -6.22 2.55
C LEU A 88 -10.84 -7.48 1.79
N ARG A 89 -9.87 -7.36 0.89
CA ARG A 89 -9.16 -8.49 0.29
C ARG A 89 -7.73 -8.53 0.77
N ILE A 90 -7.27 -9.69 1.20
CA ILE A 90 -5.91 -9.92 1.69
C ILE A 90 -5.26 -10.95 0.76
N GLU A 91 -4.09 -10.61 0.23
CA GLU A 91 -3.27 -11.50 -0.59
C GLU A 91 -1.87 -11.55 0.02
N VAL A 92 -1.43 -12.74 0.44
CA VAL A 92 -0.14 -12.97 1.08
C VAL A 92 0.43 -14.29 0.59
N GLY A 93 1.63 -14.26 -0.01
CA GLY A 93 2.19 -15.45 -0.65
C GLY A 93 1.26 -16.00 -1.72
N THR A 94 0.83 -17.26 -1.57
CA THR A 94 -0.21 -17.90 -2.41
C THR A 94 -1.62 -17.78 -1.83
N GLY A 95 -1.75 -17.32 -0.58
CA GLY A 95 -3.01 -17.19 0.14
C GLY A 95 -3.79 -15.97 -0.32
N LYS A 96 -5.12 -16.14 -0.43
CA LYS A 96 -6.06 -15.07 -0.76
C LYS A 96 -7.36 -15.26 0.00
N THR A 97 -7.83 -14.20 0.67
CA THR A 97 -9.11 -14.22 1.38
C THR A 97 -9.82 -12.87 1.27
N ASP A 98 -11.14 -12.91 1.30
CA ASP A 98 -12.03 -11.76 1.22
C ASP A 98 -12.90 -11.70 2.50
N VAL A 99 -13.02 -10.52 3.10
CA VAL A 99 -13.68 -10.31 4.40
C VAL A 99 -14.62 -9.10 4.30
N GLY A 100 -15.84 -9.24 4.81
CA GLY A 100 -16.78 -8.12 4.94
C GLY A 100 -17.28 -7.56 3.60
N CYS A 101 -17.63 -8.40 2.63
CA CYS A 101 -18.03 -7.94 1.29
C CYS A 101 -19.54 -8.03 0.97
N PRO A 102 -20.49 -7.60 1.84
CA PRO A 102 -21.92 -7.71 1.56
C PRO A 102 -22.42 -6.73 0.49
N GLU A 103 -21.79 -5.55 0.37
CA GLU A 103 -22.23 -4.46 -0.53
C GLU A 103 -21.44 -4.38 -1.85
N GLY A 104 -20.61 -5.39 -2.13
CA GLY A 104 -19.80 -5.45 -3.35
C GLY A 104 -18.52 -4.61 -3.31
N ARG A 105 -17.98 -4.28 -4.49
CA ARG A 105 -16.68 -3.61 -4.67
C ARG A 105 -16.77 -2.52 -5.75
N ALA A 106 -17.21 -1.33 -5.38
CA ALA A 106 -17.36 -0.24 -6.34
C ALA A 106 -16.04 0.49 -6.61
N PHE A 107 -15.33 0.86 -5.53
CA PHE A 107 -14.01 1.48 -5.60
C PHE A 107 -13.05 0.69 -4.73
N ALA A 108 -11.83 0.46 -5.20
CA ALA A 108 -10.84 -0.34 -4.48
C ALA A 108 -9.49 0.38 -4.43
N VAL A 109 -8.86 0.36 -3.26
CA VAL A 109 -7.48 0.83 -3.08
C VAL A 109 -6.64 -0.31 -2.51
N THR A 110 -5.47 -0.51 -3.10
CA THR A 110 -4.51 -1.51 -2.62
C THR A 110 -3.31 -0.84 -1.97
N ALA A 111 -2.97 -1.30 -0.77
CA ALA A 111 -1.70 -1.00 -0.10
C ALA A 111 -0.94 -2.31 0.14
N SER A 112 0.39 -2.23 0.05
CA SER A 112 1.26 -3.41 0.20
C SER A 112 2.28 -3.19 1.31
N ARG A 113 2.63 -4.26 2.02
CA ARG A 113 3.72 -4.28 3.02
C ARG A 113 4.54 -5.55 2.88
N ALA A 114 5.82 -5.47 3.20
CA ALA A 114 6.65 -6.65 3.38
C ALA A 114 6.49 -7.14 4.82
N LEU A 115 6.24 -8.43 4.98
CA LEU A 115 6.18 -9.11 6.28
C LEU A 115 7.46 -9.93 6.45
N LEU A 116 8.06 -9.87 7.63
CA LEU A 116 9.13 -10.79 8.00
C LEU A 116 8.50 -12.02 8.67
N CYS A 117 8.53 -13.15 7.96
CA CYS A 117 7.98 -14.44 8.36
C CYS A 117 9.12 -15.42 8.63
N GLY A 118 9.57 -15.49 9.89
CA GLY A 118 10.81 -16.19 10.22
C GLY A 118 12.02 -15.42 9.66
N GLU A 119 12.72 -16.01 8.69
CA GLU A 119 13.88 -15.41 8.04
C GLU A 119 13.57 -14.84 6.63
N GLU A 120 12.37 -15.09 6.11
CA GLU A 120 11.98 -14.71 4.75
C GLU A 120 11.04 -13.50 4.74
N TYR A 121 11.18 -12.66 3.71
CA TYR A 121 10.24 -11.58 3.44
C TYR A 121 9.11 -12.05 2.53
N THR A 122 7.88 -11.94 3.00
CA THR A 122 6.67 -12.22 2.21
C THR A 122 5.91 -10.93 1.91
N GLY A 123 5.52 -10.73 0.66
CA GLY A 123 4.68 -9.60 0.27
C GLY A 123 3.23 -9.81 0.71
N ALA A 124 2.67 -8.81 1.39
CA ALA A 124 1.26 -8.73 1.74
C ALA A 124 0.60 -7.58 0.99
N ARG A 125 -0.56 -7.84 0.40
CA ARG A 125 -1.41 -6.84 -0.26
C ARG A 125 -2.77 -6.80 0.42
N PHE A 126 -3.20 -5.60 0.77
CA PHE A 126 -4.48 -5.30 1.39
C PHE A 126 -5.25 -4.43 0.41
N THR A 127 -6.36 -4.94 -0.10
CA THR A 127 -7.24 -4.18 -0.99
C THR A 127 -8.52 -3.84 -0.26
N LEU A 128 -8.66 -2.58 0.13
CA LEU A 128 -9.86 -2.06 0.76
C LEU A 128 -10.81 -1.56 -0.33
N SER A 129 -12.00 -2.16 -0.37
CA SER A 129 -13.08 -1.80 -1.28
C SER A 129 -14.18 -1.08 -0.52
N PHE A 130 -14.71 -0.04 -1.16
CA PHE A 130 -15.72 0.85 -0.63
C PHE A 130 -17.06 0.56 -1.32
N ALA A 131 -18.15 0.67 -0.57
CA ALA A 131 -19.50 0.66 -1.11
C ALA A 131 -19.66 1.76 -2.17
N ALA A 132 -20.56 1.52 -3.13
CA ALA A 132 -20.90 2.43 -4.23
C ALA A 132 -21.46 3.76 -3.72
#